data_AF-A0AAW8KAR9-F1
#
_entry.id   AF-A0AAW8KAR9-F1
#
_cell.length_a   1.000
_cell.length_b   1.000
_cell.length_c   1.000
_cell.angle_alpha   90.00
_cell.angle_beta   90.00
_cell.angle_gamma   90.00
#
_symmetry.space_group_name_H-M   'P 1'
#
loop_
_entity.id
_entity.type
_entity.pdbx_description
1 polymer ?
#
loop_
_entity_poly.entity_id
_entity_poly.type
_entity_poly.pdbx_seq_one_letter_code
_entity_poly.pdbx_strand_id
1 'polypeptide(L)'
;KIREVEVVRKEIKTPSVGGSMLEGNKIGYIRIAVFNENTAADFQKEMQKLQKQGMQALILDLRGNPGGILDAGVSVAGALVPKGPIVSVVYKDGTK
;
A
#
# COMPACT_ATOMS: atom_id res chain seq x y z
N LYS A 1 -23.73 35.69 12.72
CA LYS A 1 -22.35 36.23 12.76
C LYS A 1 -21.47 35.33 11.93
N ILE A 2 -20.92 35.84 10.84
CA ILE A 2 -19.98 35.12 9.99
C ILE A 2 -18.61 35.17 10.68
N ARG A 3 -17.89 34.04 10.69
CA ARG A 3 -16.51 33.96 11.21
C ARG A 3 -15.59 33.66 10.03
N GLU A 4 -14.62 34.53 9.81
CA GLU A 4 -13.50 34.27 8.91
C GLU A 4 -12.44 33.49 9.67
N VAL A 5 -11.93 32.43 9.04
CA VAL A 5 -10.89 31.56 9.59
C VAL A 5 -9.81 31.42 8.52
N GLU A 6 -8.56 31.74 8.86
CA GLU A 6 -7.42 31.47 7.99
C GLU A 6 -7.11 29.98 7.99
N VAL A 7 -7.23 29.35 6.82
CA VAL A 7 -6.90 27.94 6.61
C VAL A 7 -5.63 27.87 5.75
N VAL A 8 -4.57 27.33 6.33
CA VAL A 8 -3.33 27.04 5.60
C VAL A 8 -3.45 25.67 4.93
N ARG A 9 -3.22 25.61 3.62
CA ARG A 9 -3.24 24.35 2.86
C ARG A 9 -2.17 23.41 3.41
N LYS A 10 -2.60 22.29 3.99
CA LYS A 10 -1.73 21.19 4.42
C LYS A 10 -2.22 19.90 3.77
N GLU A 11 -1.29 19.07 3.34
CA GLU A 11 -1.59 17.74 2.83
C GLU A 11 -2.09 16.86 3.99
N ILE A 12 -3.32 16.34 3.88
CA ILE A 12 -3.88 15.39 4.85
C ILE A 12 -3.44 14.00 4.42
N LYS A 13 -2.39 13.47 5.06
CA LYS A 13 -1.95 12.09 4.86
C LYS A 13 -2.86 11.15 5.64
N THR A 14 -3.78 10.49 4.96
CA THR A 14 -4.56 9.39 5.55
C THR A 14 -3.80 8.09 5.27
N PRO A 15 -3.23 7.41 6.30
CA PRO A 15 -2.43 6.22 6.09
C PRO A 15 -3.29 5.11 5.49
N SER A 16 -2.92 4.64 4.30
CA SER A 16 -3.60 3.57 3.57
C SER A 16 -3.04 2.18 3.90
N VAL A 17 -1.86 2.14 4.53
CA VAL A 17 -1.14 0.92 4.89
C VAL A 17 -0.88 0.90 6.39
N GLY A 18 -1.11 -0.26 7.02
CA GLY A 18 -0.76 -0.51 8.42
C GLY A 18 -0.14 -1.89 8.60
N GLY A 19 0.84 -2.01 9.50
CA GLY A 19 1.57 -3.26 9.71
C GLY A 19 1.91 -3.59 11.17
N SER A 20 1.83 -4.87 11.52
CA SER A 20 2.17 -5.41 12.84
C SER A 20 2.61 -6.87 12.76
N MET A 21 3.42 -7.33 13.72
CA MET A 21 3.63 -8.77 13.94
C MET A 21 2.38 -9.36 14.59
N LEU A 22 1.99 -10.56 14.17
CA LEU A 22 0.95 -11.30 14.88
C LEU A 22 1.57 -11.95 16.13
N GLU A 23 0.84 -11.90 17.24
CA GLU A 23 1.34 -12.39 18.53
C GLU A 23 1.60 -13.90 18.50
N GLY A 24 2.68 -14.31 19.17
CA GLY A 24 3.04 -15.72 19.34
C GLY A 24 3.55 -16.42 18.07
N ASN A 25 3.79 -15.69 16.98
CA ASN A 25 4.30 -16.26 15.74
C ASN A 25 5.28 -15.31 15.03
N LYS A 26 5.92 -15.78 13.95
CA LYS A 26 6.83 -14.98 13.11
C LYS A 26 6.14 -14.47 11.84
N ILE A 27 4.84 -14.25 11.89
CA ILE A 27 4.03 -13.81 10.76
C ILE A 27 3.81 -12.30 10.88
N GLY A 28 4.26 -11.56 9.88
CA GLY A 28 3.97 -10.16 9.72
C GLY A 28 2.62 -10.01 9.03
N TYR A 29 1.88 -9.00 9.44
CA TYR A 29 0.59 -8.66 8.87
C TYR A 29 0.67 -7.24 8.33
N ILE A 30 0.35 -7.05 7.05
CA ILE A 30 0.21 -5.74 6.43
C ILE A 30 -1.19 -5.66 5.82
N ARG A 31 -1.94 -4.61 6.17
CA ARG A 31 -3.22 -4.29 5.53
C ARG A 31 -3.07 -3.09 4.62
N ILE A 32 -3.59 -3.19 3.40
CA ILE A 32 -3.71 -2.05 2.47
C ILE A 32 -5.21 -1.79 2.27
N ALA A 33 -5.70 -0.66 2.74
CA ALA A 33 -7.11 -0.29 2.64
C ALA A 33 -7.50 0.29 1.27
N VAL A 34 -6.55 0.97 0.61
CA VAL A 34 -6.71 1.55 -0.74
C VAL A 34 -5.32 1.77 -1.35
N PHE A 35 -5.18 1.67 -2.66
CA PHE A 35 -3.95 2.01 -3.38
C PHE A 35 -3.93 3.51 -3.71
N ASN A 36 -3.18 4.29 -2.94
CA ASN A 36 -2.97 5.72 -3.16
C ASN A 36 -1.49 6.02 -3.48
N GLU A 37 -1.18 7.29 -3.68
CA GLU A 37 0.16 7.76 -4.09
C GLU A 37 1.27 7.40 -3.08
N ASN A 38 0.92 7.26 -1.80
CA ASN A 38 1.87 6.94 -0.73
C ASN A 38 2.01 5.43 -0.44
N THR A 39 1.10 4.60 -0.97
CA THR A 39 1.01 3.17 -0.63
C THR A 39 2.33 2.43 -0.84
N ALA A 40 3.07 2.70 -1.92
CA ALA A 40 4.33 2.01 -2.18
C ALA A 40 5.39 2.31 -1.10
N ALA A 41 5.53 3.57 -0.71
CA ALA A 41 6.49 3.99 0.31
C ALA A 41 6.10 3.47 1.70
N ASP A 42 4.82 3.57 2.06
CA ASP A 42 4.30 3.09 3.34
C ASP A 42 4.41 1.56 3.44
N PHE A 43 4.12 0.82 2.36
CA PHE A 43 4.30 -0.62 2.29
C PHE A 43 5.75 -1.02 2.52
N GLN A 44 6.70 -0.38 1.83
CA GLN A 44 8.12 -0.69 1.98
C GLN A 44 8.61 -0.41 3.40
N LYS A 45 8.14 0.68 4.02
CA LYS A 45 8.45 1.03 5.41
C LYS A 45 7.96 -0.04 6.39
N GLU A 46 6.70 -0.46 6.29
CA GLU A 46 6.15 -1.51 7.14
C GLU A 46 6.84 -2.86 6.88
N MET A 47 7.14 -3.18 5.63
CA MET A 47 7.87 -4.39 5.26
C MET A 47 9.25 -4.45 5.93
N GLN A 48 10.03 -3.38 5.83
CA GLN A 48 11.35 -3.30 6.47
C GLN A 48 11.26 -3.36 8.00
N LYS A 49 10.25 -2.71 8.59
CA LYS A 49 10.00 -2.77 10.04
C LYS A 49 9.73 -4.21 10.48
N LEU A 50 8.86 -4.94 9.79
CA LEU A 50 8.54 -6.32 10.13
C LEU A 50 9.73 -7.27 9.91
N GLN A 51 10.50 -7.09 8.84
CA GLN A 51 11.74 -7.83 8.61
C GLN A 51 12.74 -7.65 9.77
N LYS A 52 12.93 -6.42 10.25
CA LYS A 52 13.80 -6.14 11.42
C LYS A 52 13.28 -6.77 12.72
N GLN A 53 11.98 -7.02 12.81
CA GLN A 53 11.34 -7.73 13.93
C GLN A 53 11.42 -9.26 13.81
N GLY A 54 12.09 -9.79 12.77
CA GLY A 54 12.29 -11.24 12.61
C GLY A 54 11.15 -11.96 11.90
N MET A 55 10.34 -11.24 11.12
CA MET A 55 9.28 -11.80 10.29
C MET A 55 9.80 -12.89 9.34
N GLN A 56 9.09 -14.02 9.26
CA GLN A 56 9.38 -15.16 8.39
C GLN A 56 8.30 -15.44 7.35
N ALA A 57 7.08 -14.96 7.57
CA ALA A 57 5.97 -15.04 6.63
C ALA A 57 5.16 -13.74 6.66
N LEU A 58 4.47 -13.43 5.57
CA LEU A 58 3.66 -12.23 5.44
C LEU A 58 2.21 -12.61 5.11
N ILE A 59 1.26 -12.01 5.84
CA ILE A 59 -0.13 -11.91 5.43
C ILE A 59 -0.33 -10.51 4.86
N LEU A 60 -0.74 -10.44 3.59
CA LEU A 60 -1.17 -9.20 2.94
C LEU A 60 -2.70 -9.17 2.92
N ASP A 61 -3.30 -8.33 3.75
CA ASP A 61 -4.76 -8.17 3.83
C ASP A 61 -5.24 -7.06 2.89
N LEU A 62 -5.97 -7.47 1.84
CA LEU A 62 -6.63 -6.59 0.87
C LEU A 62 -8.15 -6.59 1.02
N ARG A 63 -8.70 -7.14 2.11
CA ARG A 63 -10.15 -7.16 2.33
C ARG A 63 -10.71 -5.75 2.50
N GLY A 64 -11.77 -5.47 1.74
CA GLY A 64 -12.39 -4.16 1.69
C GLY A 64 -11.59 -3.11 0.92
N ASN A 65 -10.53 -3.50 0.20
CA ASN A 65 -9.78 -2.60 -0.67
C ASN A 65 -10.45 -2.54 -2.06
N PRO A 66 -10.98 -1.37 -2.48
CA PRO A 66 -11.65 -1.23 -3.78
C PRO A 66 -10.69 -1.10 -4.96
N GLY A 67 -9.38 -1.13 -4.72
CA GLY A 67 -8.33 -0.85 -5.71
C GLY A 67 -7.72 0.53 -5.48
N GLY A 68 -7.57 1.30 -6.57
CA GLY A 68 -6.94 2.61 -6.57
C GLY A 68 -5.94 2.75 -7.71
N ILE A 69 -4.82 3.43 -7.46
CA ILE A 69 -3.80 3.73 -8.46
C ILE A 69 -3.09 2.44 -8.89
N LEU A 70 -3.10 2.17 -10.20
CA LEU A 70 -2.49 0.98 -10.81
C LEU A 70 -1.00 0.88 -10.46
N ASP A 71 -0.25 1.97 -10.64
CA ASP A 71 1.20 2.01 -10.42
C ASP A 71 1.58 1.70 -8.96
N ALA A 72 0.72 2.09 -8.00
CA ALA A 72 0.93 1.75 -6.60
C ALA A 72 0.76 0.23 -6.38
N GLY A 73 -0.24 -0.38 -7.03
CA GLY A 73 -0.45 -1.83 -7.03
C GLY A 73 0.72 -2.59 -7.66
N VAL A 74 1.20 -2.13 -8.82
CA VAL A 74 2.37 -2.68 -9.52
C VAL A 74 3.62 -2.58 -8.64
N SER A 75 3.84 -1.44 -7.98
CA SER A 75 4.99 -1.23 -7.09
C SER A 75 4.98 -2.19 -5.90
N VAL A 76 3.82 -2.38 -5.25
CA VAL A 76 3.68 -3.34 -4.14
C VAL A 76 3.91 -4.78 -4.63
N ALA A 77 3.31 -5.16 -5.77
CA ALA A 77 3.50 -6.48 -6.34
C ALA A 77 4.96 -6.75 -6.69
N GLY A 78 5.66 -5.77 -7.29
CA GLY A 78 7.08 -5.88 -7.65
C GLY A 78 8.03 -6.04 -6.47
N ALA A 79 7.61 -5.66 -5.25
CA ALA A 79 8.36 -5.94 -4.03
C ALA A 79 8.18 -7.38 -3.52
N LEU A 80 7.17 -8.10 -4.01
CA LEU A 80 6.75 -9.41 -3.53
C LEU A 80 7.05 -10.55 -4.50
N VAL A 81 7.00 -10.29 -5.81
CA VAL A 81 7.16 -11.31 -6.85
C VAL A 81 8.49 -11.17 -7.60
N PRO A 82 9.00 -12.24 -8.22
CA PRO A 82 10.19 -12.17 -9.06
C PRO A 82 10.05 -11.14 -10.19
N LYS A 83 11.19 -10.66 -10.71
CA LYS A 83 11.21 -9.74 -11.84
C LYS A 83 10.47 -10.34 -13.05
N GLY A 84 9.60 -9.53 -13.66
CA GLY A 84 8.82 -9.92 -14.82
C GLY A 84 7.62 -8.99 -15.02
N PRO A 85 6.80 -9.24 -16.05
CA PRO A 85 5.55 -8.51 -16.24
C PRO A 85 4.59 -8.81 -15.10
N ILE A 86 4.09 -7.75 -14.44
CA ILE A 86 3.10 -7.85 -13.36
C ILE A 86 1.68 -7.77 -13.91
N VAL A 87 1.45 -6.88 -14.87
CA VAL A 87 0.14 -6.63 -15.48
C VAL A 87 0.34 -6.23 -16.95
N SER A 88 -0.62 -6.57 -17.81
CA SER A 88 -0.73 -6.06 -19.18
C SER A 88 -2.09 -5.39 -19.32
N VAL A 89 -2.11 -4.19 -19.89
CA VAL A 89 -3.34 -3.50 -20.25
C VAL A 89 -3.55 -3.69 -21.76
N VAL A 90 -4.79 -3.82 -22.20
CA VAL A 90 -5.16 -3.82 -23.62
C VAL A 90 -6.43 -2.99 -23.74
N TYR A 91 -6.36 -1.91 -24.50
CA TYR A 91 -7.48 -1.02 -24.75
C TYR A 91 -8.33 -1.53 -25.92
N LYS A 92 -9.54 -0.98 -26.05
CA LYS A 92 -10.50 -1.41 -27.09
C LYS A 92 -9.98 -1.24 -28.52
N ASP A 93 -9.07 -0.30 -28.74
CA ASP A 93 -8.40 -0.06 -30.02
C ASP A 93 -7.23 -1.02 -30.30
N GLY A 94 -6.96 -1.96 -29.39
CA GLY A 94 -5.87 -2.92 -29.48
C GLY A 94 -4.52 -2.39 -29.01
N THR A 95 -4.44 -1.13 -28.54
CA THR A 95 -3.23 -0.62 -27.91
C THR A 95 -2.97 -1.32 -26.58
N LYS A 96 -1.69 -1.55 -26.26
CA LYS A 96 -1.24 -2.18 -25.02
C LYS A 96 -0.65 -1.13 -24.10
#